data_AF-A0A2E0J0X4-F1
#
_entry.id   AF-A0A2E0J0X4-F1
#
_cell.length_a   1.000
_cell.length_b   1.000
_cell.length_c   1.000
_cell.angle_alpha   90.00
_cell.angle_beta   90.00
_cell.angle_gamma   90.00
#
_symmetry.space_group_name_H-M   'P 1'
#
loop_
_entity.id
_entity.type
_entity.pdbx_description
1 polymer ?
#
loop_
_entity_poly.entity_id
_entity_poly.type
_entity_poly.pdbx_seq_one_letter_code
_entity_poly.pdbx_strand_id
1 'polypeptide(L)'
;MGFEFLEWEPDRAVLGLEIQDWHLNLAGVLHGGILASLLDIAGAAAGSYCPYPGRIRKAITLSMTTTFTGQASGGHVRAIGRRRAGGSRIFNSSVDIVDAHDRLLAMGEGTYRLRSGCEGPEGIPIDA
;
A
#
# COMPACT_ATOMS: atom_id res chain seq x y z
N MET A 1 -2.51 -8.89 10.42
CA MET A 1 -3.27 -8.43 9.23
C MET A 1 -3.14 -9.38 8.05
N GLY A 2 -2.08 -10.19 7.92
CA GLY A 2 -2.04 -11.24 6.86
C GLY A 2 -1.79 -10.71 5.45
N PHE A 3 -1.18 -9.52 5.33
CA PHE A 3 -0.83 -8.95 4.03
C PHE A 3 0.43 -9.61 3.48
N GLU A 4 0.48 -9.74 2.16
CA GLU A 4 1.64 -10.24 1.43
C GLU A 4 2.00 -9.32 0.27
N PHE A 5 3.28 -9.22 -0.06
CA PHE A 5 3.72 -8.56 -1.29
C PHE A 5 3.60 -9.54 -2.45
N LEU A 6 2.75 -9.20 -3.41
CA LEU A 6 2.63 -9.94 -4.66
C LEU A 6 3.61 -9.41 -5.71
N GLU A 7 3.79 -8.09 -5.73
CA GLU A 7 4.70 -7.40 -6.64
C GLU A 7 5.30 -6.19 -5.91
N TRP A 8 6.60 -5.96 -6.06
CA TRP A 8 7.25 -4.75 -5.57
C TRP A 8 8.39 -4.34 -6.49
N GLU A 9 8.16 -3.27 -7.23
CA GLU A 9 8.99 -2.82 -8.34
C GLU A 9 9.12 -1.29 -8.32
N PRO A 10 9.99 -0.69 -9.15
CA PRO A 10 10.05 0.76 -9.26
C PRO A 10 8.67 1.37 -9.53
N ASP A 11 8.28 2.32 -8.68
CA ASP A 11 7.04 3.09 -8.76
C ASP A 11 5.72 2.29 -8.67
N ARG A 12 5.77 1.00 -8.32
CA ARG A 12 4.59 0.14 -8.18
C ARG A 12 4.73 -0.93 -7.09
N ALA A 13 3.67 -1.12 -6.30
CA ALA A 13 3.58 -2.20 -5.33
C ALA A 13 2.18 -2.81 -5.35
N VAL A 14 2.10 -4.14 -5.24
CA VAL A 14 0.85 -4.87 -5.10
C VAL A 14 0.88 -5.68 -3.81
N LEU A 15 -0.07 -5.40 -2.93
CA LEU A 15 -0.31 -6.23 -1.75
C LEU A 15 -1.53 -7.12 -1.93
N GLY A 16 -1.43 -8.36 -1.47
CA GLY A 16 -2.51 -9.33 -1.36
C GLY A 16 -3.03 -9.46 0.06
N LEU A 17 -4.28 -9.90 0.18
CA LEU A 17 -4.89 -10.33 1.43
C LEU A 17 -5.96 -11.38 1.13
N GLU A 18 -5.81 -12.56 1.74
CA GLU A 18 -6.93 -13.50 1.87
C GLU A 18 -7.83 -13.05 3.03
N ILE A 19 -9.11 -12.79 2.75
CA ILE A 19 -10.06 -12.35 3.77
C ILE A 19 -10.30 -13.49 4.76
N GLN A 20 -10.30 -13.14 6.05
CA GLN A 20 -10.55 -14.04 7.17
C GLN A 20 -11.62 -13.41 8.06
N ASP A 21 -12.29 -14.21 8.88
CA ASP A 21 -13.41 -13.73 9.72
C ASP A 21 -13.02 -12.55 10.62
N TRP A 22 -11.79 -12.54 11.14
CA TRP A 22 -11.26 -11.45 11.97
C TRP A 22 -10.90 -10.18 11.19
N HIS A 23 -10.97 -10.19 9.86
CA HIS A 23 -10.85 -8.99 9.02
C HIS A 23 -12.20 -8.30 8.78
N LEU A 24 -13.31 -8.95 9.12
CA LEU A 24 -14.65 -8.41 8.90
C LEU A 24 -15.04 -7.43 10.01
N ASN A 25 -15.89 -6.46 9.66
CA ASN A 25 -16.54 -5.57 10.61
C ASN A 25 -17.87 -6.16 11.11
N LEU A 26 -18.58 -5.41 11.95
CA LEU A 26 -19.89 -5.82 12.50
C LEU A 26 -20.99 -6.04 11.44
N ALA A 27 -20.80 -5.55 10.21
CA ALA A 27 -21.71 -5.77 9.09
C ALA A 27 -21.36 -7.04 8.27
N GLY A 28 -20.35 -7.81 8.68
CA GLY A 28 -19.93 -9.03 7.99
C GLY A 28 -19.20 -8.79 6.66
N VAL A 29 -18.67 -7.57 6.46
CA VAL A 29 -17.87 -7.21 5.27
C VAL A 29 -16.49 -6.74 5.72
N LEU A 30 -15.53 -6.77 4.80
CA LEU A 30 -14.15 -6.38 5.03
C LEU A 30 -14.09 -5.00 5.69
N HIS A 31 -13.43 -4.94 6.86
CA HIS A 31 -13.39 -3.74 7.67
C HIS A 31 -12.70 -2.60 6.92
N GLY A 32 -13.29 -1.40 6.93
CA GLY A 32 -12.74 -0.24 6.21
C GLY A 32 -11.31 0.12 6.64
N GLY A 33 -10.96 -0.10 7.91
CA GLY A 33 -9.59 0.02 8.41
C GLY A 33 -8.58 -0.98 7.83
N ILE A 34 -9.01 -2.19 7.42
CA ILE A 34 -8.14 -3.15 6.72
C ILE A 34 -7.86 -2.65 5.30
N LEU A 35 -8.90 -2.18 4.60
CA LEU A 35 -8.77 -1.55 3.29
C LEU A 35 -7.88 -0.30 3.36
N ALA A 36 -8.07 0.58 4.35
CA ALA A 36 -7.21 1.74 4.56
C ALA A 36 -5.76 1.35 4.86
N SER A 37 -5.53 0.26 5.60
CA SER A 37 -4.17 -0.23 5.87
C SER A 37 -3.49 -0.81 4.61
N LEU A 38 -4.24 -1.54 3.79
CA LEU A 38 -3.77 -2.01 2.49
C LEU A 38 -3.40 -0.84 1.58
N LEU A 39 -4.25 0.20 1.53
CA LEU A 39 -3.99 1.43 0.80
C LEU A 39 -2.70 2.11 1.28
N ASP A 40 -2.57 2.28 2.60
CA ASP A 40 -1.42 2.93 3.20
C ASP A 40 -0.10 2.25 2.80
N ILE A 41 -0.03 0.93 3.01
CA ILE A 41 1.18 0.14 2.77
C ILE A 41 1.50 0.06 1.28
N ALA A 42 0.50 -0.17 0.41
CA ALA A 42 0.72 -0.24 -1.04
C ALA A 42 1.19 1.11 -1.59
N GLY A 43 0.58 2.20 -1.14
CA GLY A 43 0.95 3.55 -1.56
C GLY A 43 2.35 3.94 -1.10
N ALA A 44 2.72 3.65 0.16
CA ALA A 44 4.06 3.89 0.67
C ALA A 44 5.11 3.06 -0.08
N ALA A 45 4.86 1.75 -0.23
CA ALA A 45 5.77 0.81 -0.87
C ALA A 45 6.03 1.16 -2.34
N ALA A 46 5.02 1.65 -3.06
CA ALA A 46 5.17 2.08 -4.45
C ALA A 46 6.26 3.16 -4.62
N GLY A 47 6.43 4.06 -3.66
CA GLY A 47 7.48 5.09 -3.73
C GLY A 47 8.77 4.76 -2.97
N SER A 48 8.82 3.64 -2.25
CA SER A 48 9.94 3.24 -1.39
C SER A 48 10.64 1.95 -1.84
N TYR A 49 10.48 1.53 -3.08
CA TYR A 49 11.23 0.41 -3.65
C TYR A 49 12.75 0.68 -3.60
N CYS A 50 13.53 -0.35 -3.23
CA CYS A 50 15.00 -0.33 -3.17
C CYS A 50 15.55 -1.60 -3.84
N PRO A 51 16.31 -1.50 -4.94
CA PRO A 51 16.83 -2.67 -5.66
C PRO A 51 18.10 -3.27 -5.06
N TYR A 52 18.63 -2.72 -3.96
CA TYR A 52 19.92 -3.09 -3.41
C TYR A 52 19.79 -4.07 -2.24
N PRO A 53 20.32 -5.31 -2.34
CA PRO A 53 20.28 -6.28 -1.26
C PRO A 53 20.90 -5.74 0.04
N GLY A 54 20.25 -6.03 1.17
CA GLY A 54 20.68 -5.55 2.50
C GLY A 54 20.35 -4.07 2.78
N ARG A 55 19.62 -3.40 1.88
CA ARG A 55 19.25 -2.00 2.00
C ARG A 55 17.74 -1.81 1.85
N ILE A 56 17.25 -0.69 2.36
CA ILE A 56 15.82 -0.35 2.37
C ILE A 56 15.61 1.16 2.22
N ARG A 57 14.49 1.54 1.62
CA ARG A 57 13.95 2.91 1.72
C ARG A 57 12.72 2.89 2.61
N LYS A 58 12.71 3.77 3.60
CA LYS A 58 11.60 3.90 4.57
C LYS A 58 10.81 5.15 4.22
N ALA A 59 9.49 5.02 4.15
CA ALA A 59 8.57 6.14 4.00
C ALA A 59 7.62 6.20 5.20
N ILE A 60 7.10 7.39 5.48
CA ILE A 60 6.02 7.62 6.44
C ILE A 60 4.85 8.28 5.74
N THR A 61 3.65 7.96 6.17
CA THR A 61 2.42 8.55 5.66
C THR A 61 2.20 9.91 6.31
N LEU A 62 1.95 10.93 5.49
CA LEU A 62 1.64 12.28 5.95
C LEU A 62 0.13 12.52 5.93
N SER A 63 -0.54 12.06 4.89
CA SER A 63 -1.98 12.11 4.72
C SER A 63 -2.42 11.04 3.73
N MET A 64 -3.67 10.59 3.85
CA MET A 64 -4.30 9.77 2.83
C MET A 64 -5.81 10.00 2.81
N THR A 65 -6.41 9.80 1.65
CA THR A 65 -7.85 9.70 1.48
C THR A 65 -8.21 8.26 1.13
N THR A 66 -9.41 7.85 1.50
CA THR A 66 -9.95 6.54 1.11
C THR A 66 -11.43 6.69 0.81
N THR A 67 -11.83 6.21 -0.35
CA THR A 67 -13.21 6.13 -0.80
C THR A 67 -13.59 4.66 -0.91
N PHE A 68 -14.62 4.26 -0.17
CA PHE A 68 -15.15 2.90 -0.20
C PHE A 68 -16.26 2.82 -1.25
N THR A 69 -16.07 1.97 -2.26
CA THR A 69 -16.96 1.87 -3.43
C THR A 69 -17.71 0.54 -3.51
N GLY A 70 -17.18 -0.50 -2.84
CA GLY A 70 -17.72 -1.84 -2.86
C GLY A 70 -17.51 -2.57 -1.53
N GLN A 71 -17.95 -3.83 -1.49
CA GLN A 71 -17.90 -4.68 -0.31
C GLN A 71 -17.44 -6.09 -0.69
N ALA A 72 -16.72 -6.75 0.22
CA ALA A 72 -16.33 -8.15 0.11
C ALA A 72 -16.42 -8.80 1.48
N SER A 73 -16.87 -10.05 1.55
CA SER A 73 -16.96 -10.83 2.80
C SER A 73 -16.02 -12.03 2.83
N GLY A 74 -15.30 -12.30 1.74
CA GLY A 74 -14.43 -13.45 1.59
C GLY A 74 -13.62 -13.40 0.29
N GLY A 75 -12.70 -14.35 0.16
CA GLY A 75 -11.79 -14.47 -0.97
C GLY A 75 -10.62 -13.50 -0.91
N HIS A 76 -9.92 -13.40 -2.04
CA HIS A 76 -8.67 -12.65 -2.14
C HIS A 76 -8.90 -11.21 -2.62
N VAL A 77 -8.22 -10.25 -2.00
CA VAL A 77 -8.20 -8.84 -2.43
C VAL A 77 -6.78 -8.38 -2.74
N ARG A 78 -6.65 -7.43 -3.67
CA ARG A 78 -5.37 -6.86 -4.09
C ARG A 78 -5.41 -5.34 -4.00
N ALA A 79 -4.42 -4.75 -3.36
CA ALA A 79 -4.18 -3.31 -3.34
C ALA A 79 -3.03 -2.96 -4.28
N ILE A 80 -3.33 -2.17 -5.31
CA ILE A 80 -2.41 -1.86 -6.41
C ILE A 80 -1.98 -0.40 -6.28
N GLY A 81 -0.84 -0.18 -5.62
CA GLY A 81 -0.23 1.13 -5.43
C GLY A 81 0.64 1.54 -6.62
N ARG A 82 0.48 2.78 -7.06
CA ARG A 82 1.31 3.40 -8.10
C ARG A 82 1.79 4.75 -7.63
N ARG A 83 3.11 4.97 -7.65
CA ARG A 83 3.68 6.28 -7.37
C ARG A 83 3.23 7.26 -8.47
N ARG A 84 2.93 8.48 -8.07
CA ARG A 84 2.51 9.60 -8.91
C ARG A 84 3.57 10.69 -8.86
N ALA A 85 3.16 11.95 -8.83
CA ALA A 85 4.05 13.09 -8.69
C ALA A 85 4.79 13.07 -7.34
N GLY A 86 6.00 13.61 -7.32
CA GLY A 86 6.79 13.73 -6.10
C GLY A 86 8.13 14.41 -6.34
N GLY A 87 8.70 14.97 -5.28
CA GLY A 87 10.06 15.45 -5.24
C GLY A 87 11.03 14.43 -4.63
N SER A 88 12.20 14.91 -4.21
CA SER A 88 13.24 14.07 -3.59
C SER A 88 12.87 13.50 -2.22
N ARG A 89 11.95 14.15 -1.49
CA ARG A 89 11.57 13.77 -0.12
C ARG A 89 10.11 13.37 0.04
N ILE A 90 9.21 13.95 -0.73
CA ILE A 90 7.75 13.74 -0.61
C ILE A 90 7.24 13.25 -1.95
N PHE A 91 6.39 12.24 -1.93
CA PHE A 91 5.73 11.71 -3.12
C PHE A 91 4.28 11.37 -2.82
N ASN A 92 3.48 11.34 -3.88
CA ASN A 92 2.11 10.90 -3.86
C ASN A 92 2.00 9.50 -4.50
N SER A 93 1.03 8.72 -4.06
CA SER A 93 0.65 7.47 -4.70
C SER A 93 -0.86 7.36 -4.80
N SER A 94 -1.36 6.76 -5.88
CA SER A 94 -2.75 6.32 -5.98
C SER A 94 -2.83 4.83 -5.72
N VAL A 95 -3.90 4.36 -5.08
CA VAL A 95 -4.13 2.93 -4.85
C VAL A 95 -5.56 2.56 -5.20
N ASP A 96 -5.70 1.48 -5.95
CA ASP A 96 -6.97 0.80 -6.19
C ASP A 96 -6.96 -0.52 -5.43
N ILE A 97 -8.03 -0.82 -4.71
CA ILE A 97 -8.23 -2.11 -4.03
C ILE A 97 -9.34 -2.86 -4.73
N VAL A 98 -9.01 -4.03 -5.26
CA VAL A 98 -9.90 -4.86 -6.08
C VAL A 98 -10.05 -6.26 -5.50
N ASP A 99 -11.19 -6.90 -5.74
CA ASP A 99 -11.37 -8.32 -5.45
C ASP A 99 -10.72 -9.23 -6.51
N ALA A 100 -10.93 -10.55 -6.36
CA ALA A 100 -10.45 -11.56 -7.31
C ALA A 100 -11.07 -11.45 -8.73
N HIS A 101 -12.14 -10.68 -8.89
CA HIS A 101 -12.85 -10.46 -10.16
C HIS A 101 -12.63 -9.04 -10.70
N ASP A 102 -11.59 -8.34 -10.21
CA ASP A 102 -11.25 -6.96 -10.56
C ASP A 102 -12.34 -5.93 -10.24
N ARG A 103 -13.25 -6.23 -9.31
CA ARG A 103 -14.25 -5.26 -8.85
C ARG A 103 -13.64 -4.34 -7.79
N LEU A 104 -13.83 -3.03 -7.98
CA LEU A 104 -13.29 -2.00 -7.09
C LEU A 104 -14.01 -1.99 -5.73
N LEU A 105 -13.27 -2.28 -4.67
CA LEU A 105 -13.76 -2.26 -3.28
C LEU A 105 -13.49 -0.90 -2.62
N ALA A 106 -12.31 -0.34 -2.87
CA ALA A 106 -11.93 0.98 -2.41
C ALA A 106 -10.87 1.58 -3.31
N MET A 107 -10.74 2.91 -3.27
CA MET A 107 -9.66 3.63 -3.94
C MET A 107 -9.21 4.81 -3.08
N GLY A 108 -8.05 5.36 -3.37
CA GLY A 108 -7.64 6.63 -2.78
C GLY A 108 -6.22 7.04 -3.12
N GLU A 109 -5.77 8.10 -2.47
CA GLU A 109 -4.46 8.68 -2.67
C GLU A 109 -3.78 8.93 -1.33
N GLY A 110 -2.47 8.73 -1.30
CA GLY A 110 -1.63 9.00 -0.14
C GLY A 110 -0.50 9.97 -0.48
N THR A 111 -0.13 10.79 0.50
CA THR A 111 1.09 11.60 0.50
C THR A 111 2.07 11.01 1.51
N TYR A 112 3.28 10.72 1.07
CA TYR A 112 4.30 10.05 1.84
C TYR A 112 5.60 10.82 1.84
N ARG A 113 6.36 10.70 2.92
CA ARG A 113 7.70 11.27 3.05
C ARG A 113 8.74 10.19 3.24
N LEU A 114 9.76 10.16 2.40
CA LEU A 114 10.95 9.35 2.61
C LEU A 114 11.68 9.83 3.87
N ARG A 115 12.09 8.89 4.72
CA ARG A 115 12.94 9.21 5.87
C ARG A 115 14.30 9.71 5.38
N SER A 116 14.97 10.51 6.21
CA SER A 116 16.32 10.98 5.93
C SER A 116 17.26 9.81 5.63
N GLY A 117 18.04 9.95 4.55
CA GLY A 117 18.92 8.92 4.02
C GLY A 117 18.24 7.96 3.03
N CYS A 118 16.90 8.02 2.87
CA CYS A 118 16.14 7.19 1.93
C CYS A 118 15.71 7.96 0.67
N GLU A 119 16.16 9.20 0.48
CA GLU A 119 15.84 10.02 -0.69
C GLU A 119 16.33 9.38 -2.00
N GLY A 120 17.54 8.80 -1.98
CA GLY A 120 18.11 8.09 -3.12
C GLY A 120 17.60 6.65 -3.27
N PRO A 121 17.65 6.08 -4.49
CA PRO A 121 17.23 4.70 -4.76
C PRO A 121 18.02 3.64 -3.98
N GLU A 122 19.24 3.96 -3.58
CA GLU A 122 20.12 3.13 -2.76
C GLU A 122 19.60 2.89 -1.34
N GLY A 123 18.77 3.79 -0.80
CA GLY A 123 18.27 3.69 0.56
C GLY A 123 19.39 3.61 1.62
N ILE A 124 19.06 3.00 2.76
CA ILE A 124 19.97 2.82 3.91
C ILE A 124 20.17 1.34 4.22
N PRO A 125 21.27 0.93 4.88
CA PRO A 125 21.40 -0.42 5.42
C PRO A 125 20.24 -0.78 6.35
N ILE A 126 19.81 -2.05 6.33
CA ILE A 126 18.67 -2.51 7.16
C ILE A 126 18.96 -2.39 8.66
N ASP A 127 20.21 -2.61 9.07
CA ASP A 127 20.66 -2.63 10.48
C ASP A 127 21.17 -1.27 11.01
N ALA A 128 20.93 -0.19 10.28
CA ALA A 128 21.35 1.17 10.66
C ALA A 128 20.33 1.89 11.54
#